data_AF-A0A2W1K5T0-F1
#
_entry.id   AF-A0A2W1K5T0-F1
#
_cell.length_a   1.000
_cell.length_b   1.000
_cell.length_c   1.000
_cell.angle_alpha   90.00
_cell.angle_beta   90.00
_cell.angle_gamma   90.00
#
_symmetry.space_group_name_H-M   'P 1'
#
loop_
_entity.id
_entity.type
_entity.pdbx_description
1 polymer ?
#
loop_
_entity_poly.entity_id
_entity_poly.type
_entity_poly.pdbx_seq_one_letter_code
_entity_poly.pdbx_strand_id
1 'polypeptide(L)'
;MKKSISLLLFVFLLVACATTKQQTCSNVYQNNYSSVSYTKFKNTNGESDYYEVSFNCVASSFYSRKVLFDNFGIWGRSYFVGDNIHPILIWENVNLFEDGKKYFIYAGGTEKYQYTNTTFMVFDENYKDMLAEKTPERAKIIQFLGDLIKKNNPENKKFQEKYNKLFNREIAL
;
A
#
# COMPACT_ATOMS: atom_id res chain seq x y z
N MET A 1 32.61 -38.53 -51.28
CA MET A 1 32.54 -38.58 -49.80
C MET A 1 31.95 -37.27 -49.28
N LYS A 2 31.15 -37.37 -48.22
CA LYS A 2 30.00 -36.51 -47.90
C LYS A 2 30.39 -35.07 -47.50
N LYS A 3 29.56 -34.13 -47.94
CA LYS A 3 29.61 -32.68 -47.67
C LYS A 3 29.54 -32.42 -46.16
N SER A 4 30.47 -31.62 -45.65
CA SER A 4 30.47 -31.13 -44.27
C SER A 4 29.32 -30.14 -44.09
N ILE A 5 28.28 -30.54 -43.34
CA ILE A 5 27.17 -29.68 -42.95
C ILE A 5 27.65 -28.86 -41.77
N SER A 6 28.10 -27.63 -42.04
CA SER A 6 28.37 -26.62 -41.03
C SER A 6 27.04 -26.19 -40.42
N LEU A 7 26.74 -26.71 -39.23
CA LEU A 7 25.54 -26.41 -38.48
C LEU A 7 25.68 -25.00 -37.87
N LEU A 8 25.15 -23.99 -38.57
CA LEU A 8 24.97 -22.63 -38.05
C LEU A 8 24.02 -22.70 -36.85
N LEU A 9 24.59 -22.70 -35.64
CA LEU A 9 23.90 -22.52 -34.37
C LEU A 9 23.33 -21.10 -34.34
N PHE A 10 22.11 -20.95 -34.83
CA PHE A 10 21.29 -19.75 -34.70
C PHE A 10 20.84 -19.65 -33.24
N VAL A 11 21.68 -19.05 -32.39
CA VAL A 11 21.32 -18.72 -31.01
C VAL A 11 20.33 -17.56 -31.07
N PHE A 12 19.04 -17.89 -31.15
CA PHE A 12 17.96 -16.95 -30.86
C PHE A 12 18.04 -16.57 -29.38
N LEU A 13 18.75 -15.48 -29.10
CA LEU A 13 18.63 -14.73 -27.84
C LEU A 13 17.22 -14.16 -27.76
N LEU A 14 16.28 -14.98 -27.27
CA LEU A 14 14.97 -14.51 -26.83
C LEU A 14 15.19 -13.66 -25.58
N VAL A 15 15.37 -12.35 -25.79
CA VAL A 15 15.25 -11.35 -24.74
C VAL A 15 13.77 -11.35 -24.33
N ALA A 16 13.42 -12.23 -23.40
CA ALA A 16 12.14 -12.20 -22.73
C ALA A 16 12.12 -10.94 -21.84
N CYS A 17 11.62 -9.85 -22.40
CA CYS A 17 11.24 -8.68 -21.61
C CYS A 17 10.07 -9.13 -20.72
N ALA A 18 10.36 -9.49 -19.47
CA ALA A 18 9.35 -9.91 -18.53
C ALA A 18 8.49 -8.70 -18.16
N THR A 19 7.36 -8.52 -18.86
CA THR A 19 6.35 -7.55 -18.47
C THR A 19 5.85 -7.94 -17.07
N THR A 20 6.10 -7.09 -16.08
CA THR A 20 5.61 -7.32 -14.71
C THR A 20 4.10 -7.20 -14.74
N LYS A 21 3.38 -8.32 -14.89
CA LYS A 21 1.91 -8.31 -14.86
C LYS A 21 1.46 -7.83 -13.49
N GLN A 22 0.73 -6.70 -13.48
CA GLN A 22 0.03 -6.26 -12.28
C GLN A 22 -0.96 -7.36 -11.85
N GLN A 23 -0.93 -7.71 -10.56
CA GLN A 23 -1.79 -8.76 -10.01
C GLN A 23 -3.26 -8.38 -10.25
N THR A 24 -4.02 -9.24 -10.92
CA THR A 24 -5.48 -9.09 -11.02
C THR A 24 -6.16 -9.79 -9.84
N CYS A 25 -7.28 -9.24 -9.40
CA CYS A 25 -8.10 -9.77 -8.32
C CYS A 25 -9.31 -10.48 -8.91
N SER A 26 -9.31 -11.82 -8.91
CA SER A 26 -10.50 -12.60 -9.30
C SER A 26 -11.66 -12.42 -8.32
N ASN A 27 -11.34 -12.24 -7.04
CA ASN A 27 -12.28 -11.96 -5.96
C ASN A 27 -11.73 -10.83 -5.08
N VAL A 28 -12.63 -10.12 -4.41
CA VAL A 28 -12.29 -9.20 -3.33
C VAL A 28 -12.72 -9.77 -1.99
N TYR A 29 -11.99 -9.44 -0.93
CA TYR A 29 -12.16 -10.04 0.39
C TYR A 29 -12.65 -9.00 1.40
N GLN A 30 -13.82 -9.24 1.99
CA GLN A 30 -14.38 -8.40 3.05
C GLN A 30 -13.58 -8.60 4.34
N ASN A 31 -13.13 -7.51 4.96
CA ASN A 31 -12.30 -7.52 6.17
C ASN A 31 -11.17 -8.55 6.08
N ASN A 32 -10.56 -8.69 4.91
CA ASN A 32 -9.43 -9.60 4.68
C ASN A 32 -8.73 -9.20 3.37
N TYR A 33 -7.67 -9.90 3.01
CA TYR A 33 -6.87 -9.67 1.81
C TYR A 33 -6.32 -11.00 1.28
N SER A 34 -5.96 -11.04 0.00
CA SER A 34 -5.43 -12.26 -0.63
C SER A 34 -3.92 -12.40 -0.48
N SER A 35 -3.19 -11.29 -0.59
CA SER A 35 -1.74 -11.25 -0.56
C SER A 35 -1.25 -9.91 -0.01
N VAL A 36 0.01 -9.92 0.42
CA VAL A 36 0.75 -8.71 0.80
C VAL A 36 1.88 -8.53 -0.21
N SER A 37 2.00 -7.35 -0.80
CA SER A 37 3.11 -6.98 -1.69
C SER A 37 3.81 -5.72 -1.21
N TYR A 38 5.02 -5.51 -1.71
CA TYR A 38 5.88 -4.39 -1.33
C TYR A 38 6.32 -3.64 -2.58
N THR A 39 6.19 -2.33 -2.55
CA THR A 39 6.73 -1.45 -3.59
C THR A 39 7.82 -0.58 -2.97
N LYS A 40 9.03 -0.68 -3.52
CA LYS A 40 10.14 0.21 -3.16
C LYS A 40 10.11 1.43 -4.07
N PHE A 41 10.03 2.61 -3.47
CA PHE A 41 10.12 3.88 -4.16
C PHE A 41 11.52 4.44 -4.00
N LYS A 42 12.11 4.82 -5.14
CA LYS A 42 13.40 5.52 -5.14
C LYS A 42 13.18 6.99 -4.86
N ASN A 43 13.97 7.54 -3.96
CA ASN A 43 13.96 8.97 -3.76
C ASN A 43 14.99 9.63 -4.69
N THR A 44 14.56 10.57 -5.52
CA THR A 44 15.41 11.22 -6.51
C THR A 44 16.17 12.43 -5.95
N ASN A 45 15.84 12.88 -4.75
CA ASN A 45 16.37 14.10 -4.15
C ASN A 45 17.51 13.85 -3.15
N GLY A 46 18.10 12.64 -3.15
CA GLY A 46 19.18 12.25 -2.24
C GLY A 46 18.73 11.80 -0.85
N GLU A 47 17.42 11.76 -0.61
CA GLU A 47 16.82 11.13 0.57
C GLU A 47 16.85 9.59 0.46
N SER A 48 16.57 8.90 1.56
CA SER A 48 16.50 7.44 1.56
C SER A 48 15.30 6.93 0.76
N ASP A 49 15.50 5.80 0.06
CA ASP A 49 14.40 5.02 -0.51
C ASP A 49 13.39 4.64 0.57
N TYR A 50 12.12 4.47 0.18
CA TYR A 50 11.06 4.05 1.11
C TYR A 50 10.20 2.93 0.53
N TYR A 51 9.52 2.21 1.42
CA TYR A 51 8.67 1.08 1.09
C TYR A 51 7.21 1.39 1.40
N GLU A 52 6.34 1.04 0.46
CA GLU A 52 4.91 0.92 0.69
C GLU A 52 4.54 -0.56 0.77
N VAL A 53 3.76 -0.92 1.78
CA VAL A 53 3.12 -2.24 1.86
C VAL A 53 1.70 -2.14 1.32
N SER A 54 1.35 -3.05 0.42
CA SER A 54 0.02 -3.19 -0.17
C SER A 54 -0.64 -4.48 0.33
N PHE A 55 -1.85 -4.36 0.84
CA PHE A 55 -2.75 -5.49 1.10
C PHE A 55 -3.71 -5.60 -0.09
N ASN A 56 -3.55 -6.66 -0.89
CA ASN A 56 -4.19 -6.78 -2.20
C ASN A 56 -5.53 -7.51 -2.12
N CYS A 57 -6.37 -7.19 -3.10
CA CYS A 57 -7.72 -7.73 -3.27
C CYS A 57 -8.63 -7.52 -2.07
N VAL A 58 -8.43 -6.45 -1.31
CA VAL A 58 -9.38 -6.03 -0.28
C VAL A 58 -10.68 -5.55 -0.92
N ALA A 59 -11.79 -5.63 -0.18
CA ALA A 59 -13.08 -5.14 -0.69
C ALA A 59 -13.17 -3.62 -0.87
N SER A 60 -12.33 -2.85 -0.17
CA SER A 60 -12.19 -1.41 -0.42
C SER A 60 -10.79 -0.92 -0.10
N SER A 61 -10.29 -0.03 -0.95
CA SER A 61 -9.04 0.72 -0.75
C SER A 61 -9.06 1.63 0.48
N PHE A 62 -10.26 1.95 1.00
CA PHE A 62 -10.43 2.77 2.18
C PHE A 62 -10.12 2.08 3.50
N TYR A 63 -9.88 0.76 3.50
CA TYR A 63 -9.59 0.02 4.73
C TYR A 63 -8.43 0.63 5.53
N SER A 64 -7.30 0.99 4.92
CA SER A 64 -6.17 1.63 5.63
C SER A 64 -6.58 2.89 6.38
N ARG A 65 -7.27 3.80 5.68
CA ARG A 65 -7.73 5.08 6.23
C ARG A 65 -8.74 4.87 7.35
N LYS A 66 -9.69 3.95 7.13
CA LYS A 66 -10.76 3.67 8.07
C LYS A 66 -10.23 3.00 9.34
N VAL A 67 -9.39 1.99 9.22
CA VAL A 67 -8.90 1.28 10.41
C VAL A 67 -7.97 2.13 11.25
N LEU A 68 -7.17 3.02 10.65
CA LEU A 68 -6.41 4.00 11.43
C LEU A 68 -7.33 5.02 12.09
N PHE A 69 -8.40 5.46 11.41
CA PHE A 69 -9.37 6.35 12.01
C PHE A 69 -10.05 5.73 13.24
N ASP A 70 -10.49 4.49 13.10
CA ASP A 70 -11.22 3.79 14.16
C ASP A 70 -10.34 3.51 15.39
N ASN A 71 -9.02 3.35 15.21
CA ASN A 71 -8.09 3.02 16.30
C ASN A 71 -7.34 4.25 16.85
N PHE A 72 -7.10 5.27 16.04
CA PHE A 72 -6.24 6.41 16.40
C PHE A 72 -6.92 7.78 16.21
N GLY A 73 -8.19 7.82 15.81
CA GLY A 73 -8.94 9.05 15.62
C GLY A 73 -8.63 9.75 14.31
N ILE A 74 -8.89 11.06 14.24
CA ILE A 74 -8.70 11.83 13.01
C ILE A 74 -7.22 11.91 12.61
N TRP A 75 -6.93 11.83 11.32
CA TRP A 75 -5.59 12.06 10.78
C TRP A 75 -5.15 13.51 11.02
N GLY A 76 -3.83 13.74 11.10
CA GLY A 76 -3.25 15.07 11.26
C GLY A 76 -3.13 15.84 9.95
N ARG A 77 -2.68 15.16 8.89
CA ARG A 77 -2.44 15.77 7.57
C ARG A 77 -3.00 14.94 6.43
N SER A 78 -3.21 15.57 5.28
CA SER A 78 -3.64 14.91 4.05
C SER A 78 -2.97 15.53 2.83
N TYR A 79 -2.58 14.72 1.86
CA TYR A 79 -1.94 15.17 0.62
C TYR A 79 -2.52 14.44 -0.60
N PHE A 80 -2.86 15.20 -1.64
CA PHE A 80 -3.22 14.64 -2.94
C PHE A 80 -1.94 14.38 -3.75
N VAL A 81 -1.85 13.22 -4.38
CA VAL A 81 -0.69 12.82 -5.18
C VAL A 81 -1.13 12.66 -6.63
N GLY A 82 -0.60 13.52 -7.52
CA GLY A 82 -1.01 13.56 -8.92
C GLY A 82 -2.51 13.78 -9.06
N ASP A 83 -3.13 13.03 -9.98
CA ASP A 83 -4.56 13.11 -10.27
C ASP A 83 -5.41 12.13 -9.45
N ASN A 84 -4.88 11.63 -8.33
CA ASN A 84 -5.64 10.71 -7.47
C ASN A 84 -6.84 11.43 -6.84
N ILE A 85 -8.02 10.82 -6.96
CA ILE A 85 -9.27 11.35 -6.39
C ILE A 85 -9.30 11.32 -4.86
N HIS A 86 -8.49 10.48 -4.23
CA HIS A 86 -8.44 10.31 -2.78
C HIS A 86 -7.05 10.69 -2.26
N PRO A 87 -6.96 11.56 -1.23
CA PRO A 87 -5.67 11.94 -0.67
C PRO A 87 -5.08 10.79 0.15
N ILE A 88 -3.75 10.78 0.28
CA ILE A 88 -3.08 10.04 1.33
C ILE A 88 -3.37 10.75 2.65
N LEU A 89 -3.79 9.98 3.66
CA LEU A 89 -4.07 10.49 5.00
C LEU A 89 -2.93 10.09 5.94
N ILE A 90 -2.51 11.00 6.82
CA ILE A 90 -1.32 10.82 7.66
C ILE A 90 -1.69 10.97 9.13
N TRP A 91 -1.44 9.91 9.89
CA TRP A 91 -1.45 9.93 11.33
C TRP A 91 -0.05 10.18 11.85
N GLU A 92 0.06 11.08 12.81
CA GLU A 92 1.31 11.50 13.41
C GLU A 92 1.32 11.10 14.88
N ASN A 93 2.50 10.78 15.41
CA ASN A 93 2.68 10.41 16.83
C ASN A 93 1.86 9.19 17.28
N VAL A 94 1.63 8.23 16.37
CA VAL A 94 0.90 6.99 16.69
C VAL A 94 1.78 6.09 17.55
N ASN A 95 1.23 5.57 18.65
CA ASN A 95 1.88 4.55 19.47
C ASN A 95 1.33 3.17 19.06
N LEU A 96 2.04 2.46 18.17
CA LEU A 96 1.56 1.21 17.58
C LEU A 96 1.51 0.05 18.57
N PHE A 97 2.43 0.00 19.53
CA PHE A 97 2.65 -1.15 20.40
C PHE A 97 2.60 -0.83 21.89
N GLU A 98 2.10 0.36 22.24
CA GLU A 98 2.06 0.85 23.62
C GLU A 98 3.44 0.91 24.32
N ASP A 99 4.53 0.85 23.55
CA ASP A 99 5.92 0.85 24.03
C ASP A 99 6.52 2.26 24.10
N GLY A 100 5.73 3.27 23.75
CA GLY A 100 6.10 4.69 23.78
C GLY A 100 6.70 5.18 22.46
N LYS A 101 7.10 4.27 21.55
CA LYS A 101 7.60 4.66 20.23
C LYS A 101 6.52 5.36 19.42
N LYS A 102 6.92 6.40 18.69
CA LYS A 102 6.03 7.23 17.89
C LYS A 102 6.26 6.97 16.40
N TYR A 103 5.16 6.82 15.68
CA TYR A 103 5.17 6.51 14.26
C TYR A 103 4.36 7.54 13.47
N PHE A 104 4.82 7.79 12.25
CA PHE A 104 4.03 8.40 11.18
C PHE A 104 3.48 7.28 10.30
N ILE A 105 2.17 7.28 10.09
CA ILE A 105 1.50 6.27 9.26
C ILE A 105 0.74 6.96 8.14
N TYR A 106 1.13 6.64 6.91
CA TYR A 106 0.52 7.14 5.70
C TYR A 106 -0.43 6.07 5.17
N ALA A 107 -1.70 6.41 5.00
CA ALA A 107 -2.72 5.48 4.53
C ALA A 107 -3.20 5.86 3.13
N GLY A 108 -3.08 4.89 2.24
CA GLY A 108 -3.41 4.99 0.83
C GLY A 108 -4.21 3.79 0.34
N GLY A 109 -4.37 3.71 -0.97
CA GLY A 109 -5.05 2.60 -1.62
C GLY A 109 -5.51 2.98 -3.02
N THR A 110 -5.72 1.95 -3.84
CA THR A 110 -6.11 2.06 -5.23
C THR A 110 -7.31 1.15 -5.49
N GLU A 111 -8.31 1.68 -6.18
CA GLU A 111 -9.39 0.91 -6.80
C GLU A 111 -9.34 1.14 -8.31
N LYS A 112 -9.08 0.07 -9.05
CA LYS A 112 -9.06 0.02 -10.51
C LYS A 112 -9.83 -1.21 -10.97
N TYR A 113 -10.17 -1.27 -12.26
CA TYR A 113 -10.83 -2.44 -12.83
C TYR A 113 -10.03 -3.71 -12.52
N GLN A 114 -10.66 -4.67 -11.82
CA GLN A 114 -10.06 -5.93 -11.36
C GLN A 114 -8.81 -5.79 -10.46
N TYR A 115 -8.60 -4.64 -9.82
CA TYR A 115 -7.51 -4.46 -8.86
C TYR A 115 -7.91 -3.51 -7.75
N THR A 116 -7.94 -4.02 -6.52
CA THR A 116 -8.17 -3.20 -5.34
C THR A 116 -7.09 -3.50 -4.31
N ASN A 117 -6.44 -2.47 -3.79
CA ASN A 117 -5.53 -2.60 -2.67
C ASN A 117 -5.77 -1.50 -1.65
N THR A 118 -5.32 -1.75 -0.43
CA THR A 118 -5.12 -0.71 0.56
C THR A 118 -3.66 -0.69 0.97
N THR A 119 -3.10 0.49 1.19
CA THR A 119 -1.66 0.66 1.35
C THR A 119 -1.28 1.42 2.61
N PHE A 120 -0.09 1.12 3.11
CA PHE A 120 0.53 1.83 4.21
C PHE A 120 2.00 2.14 3.93
N MET A 121 2.44 3.30 4.39
CA MET A 121 3.86 3.57 4.67
C MET A 121 4.00 3.90 6.15
N VAL A 122 5.08 3.45 6.78
CA VAL A 122 5.30 3.63 8.23
C VAL A 122 6.71 4.12 8.46
N PHE A 123 6.82 5.26 9.14
CA PHE A 123 8.09 5.86 9.54
C PHE A 123 8.12 6.03 11.06
N ASP A 124 9.31 6.00 11.66
CA ASP A 124 9.49 6.38 13.07
C ASP A 124 9.57 7.91 13.24
N GLU A 125 9.75 8.37 14.47
CA GLU A 125 9.89 9.79 14.81
C GLU A 125 11.06 10.51 14.11
N ASN A 126 12.08 9.77 13.66
CA ASN A 126 13.23 10.27 12.93
C ASN A 126 13.06 10.14 11.41
N TYR A 127 11.84 9.85 10.94
CA TYR A 127 11.52 9.57 9.53
C TYR A 127 12.29 8.38 8.94
N LYS A 128 12.74 7.44 9.77
CA LYS A 128 13.32 6.19 9.29
C LYS A 128 12.19 5.27 8.83
N ASP A 129 12.34 4.70 7.63
CA ASP A 129 11.38 3.74 7.09
C ASP A 129 11.35 2.44 7.90
N MET A 130 10.20 2.16 8.50
CA MET A 130 9.98 1.00 9.35
C MET A 130 9.52 -0.25 8.58
N LEU A 131 9.27 -0.11 7.28
CA LEU A 131 8.92 -1.19 6.35
C LEU A 131 10.10 -1.67 5.50
N ALA A 132 11.28 -1.04 5.65
CA ALA A 132 12.51 -1.45 4.97
C ALA A 132 12.93 -2.88 5.35
N GLU A 133 13.49 -3.62 4.39
CA GLU A 133 13.74 -5.07 4.49
C GLU A 133 14.53 -5.52 5.74
N LYS A 134 15.46 -4.69 6.22
CA LYS A 134 16.33 -4.98 7.37
C LYS A 134 15.79 -4.43 8.70
N THR A 135 14.63 -3.79 8.71
CA THR A 135 14.03 -3.27 9.95
C THR A 135 13.51 -4.44 10.79
N PRO A 136 14.00 -4.63 12.03
CA PRO A 136 13.60 -5.76 12.89
C PRO A 136 12.10 -5.84 13.14
N GLU A 137 11.44 -4.70 13.30
CA GLU A 137 10.01 -4.62 13.59
C GLU A 137 9.11 -4.75 12.35
N ARG A 138 9.67 -4.83 11.14
CA ARG A 138 8.92 -4.83 9.87
C ARG A 138 7.78 -5.84 9.86
N ALA A 139 8.09 -7.10 10.19
CA ALA A 139 7.09 -8.18 10.19
C ALA A 139 5.97 -7.93 11.21
N LYS A 140 6.33 -7.45 12.42
CA LYS A 140 5.39 -7.12 13.48
C LYS A 140 4.45 -5.98 13.07
N ILE A 141 4.97 -4.94 12.43
CA ILE A 141 4.18 -3.81 11.93
C ILE A 141 3.20 -4.26 10.84
N ILE A 142 3.67 -5.03 9.86
CA ILE A 142 2.81 -5.52 8.77
C ILE A 142 1.70 -6.42 9.33
N GLN A 143 2.03 -7.30 10.28
CA GLN A 143 1.04 -8.16 10.92
C GLN A 143 0.00 -7.32 11.68
N PHE A 144 0.43 -6.33 12.45
CA PHE A 144 -0.47 -5.41 13.14
C PHE A 144 -1.44 -4.72 12.17
N LEU A 145 -0.94 -4.15 11.07
CA LEU A 145 -1.77 -3.48 10.06
C LEU A 145 -2.76 -4.44 9.39
N GLY A 146 -2.31 -5.67 9.07
CA GLY A 146 -3.18 -6.71 8.53
C GLY A 146 -4.28 -7.12 9.51
N ASP A 147 -3.98 -7.19 10.81
CA ASP A 147 -4.95 -7.49 11.85
C ASP A 147 -5.97 -6.36 12.05
N LEU A 148 -5.54 -5.10 11.91
CA LEU A 148 -6.47 -3.96 11.88
C LEU A 148 -7.47 -4.07 10.72
N ILE A 149 -7.01 -4.42 9.52
CA ILE A 149 -7.88 -4.67 8.36
C ILE A 149 -8.87 -5.79 8.67
N LYS A 150 -8.41 -6.90 9.25
CA LYS A 150 -9.27 -8.05 9.56
C LYS A 150 -10.33 -7.77 10.61
N LYS A 151 -10.04 -6.86 11.53
CA LYS A 151 -10.94 -6.42 12.61
C LYS A 151 -11.77 -5.19 12.23
N ASN A 152 -11.72 -4.73 10.98
CA ASN A 152 -12.49 -3.57 10.53
C ASN A 152 -13.99 -3.75 10.84
N ASN A 153 -14.60 -2.75 11.46
CA ASN A 153 -16.02 -2.74 11.76
C ASN A 153 -16.80 -1.98 10.66
N PRO A 154 -17.47 -2.66 9.71
CA PRO A 154 -18.17 -2.00 8.61
C PRO A 154 -19.35 -1.12 9.09
N GLU A 155 -19.92 -1.40 10.26
CA GLU A 155 -21.05 -0.64 10.80
C GLU A 155 -20.65 0.73 11.36
N ASN A 156 -19.37 0.93 11.67
CA ASN A 156 -18.89 2.23 12.16
C ASN A 156 -18.73 3.23 11.01
N LYS A 157 -19.72 4.11 10.86
CA LYS A 157 -19.79 5.12 9.79
C LYS A 157 -19.05 6.43 10.08
N LYS A 158 -18.51 6.60 11.30
CA LYS A 158 -17.85 7.86 11.71
C LYS A 158 -16.71 8.28 10.79
N PHE A 159 -15.93 7.32 10.30
CA PHE A 159 -14.89 7.58 9.31
C PHE A 159 -15.47 8.19 8.03
N GLN A 160 -16.49 7.55 7.45
CA GLN A 160 -17.08 7.98 6.18
C GLN A 160 -17.72 9.37 6.31
N GLU A 161 -18.44 9.61 7.41
CA GLU A 161 -19.05 10.91 7.70
C GLU A 161 -17.98 12.00 7.78
N LYS A 162 -16.89 11.74 8.52
CA LYS A 162 -15.79 12.70 8.66
C LYS A 162 -15.07 12.93 7.33
N TYR A 163 -14.78 11.86 6.59
CA TYR A 163 -14.11 11.91 5.30
C TYR A 163 -14.92 12.71 4.29
N ASN A 164 -16.21 12.40 4.14
CA ASN A 164 -17.11 13.10 3.22
C ASN A 164 -17.20 14.59 3.56
N LYS A 165 -17.34 14.94 4.84
CA LYS A 165 -17.40 16.36 5.25
C LYS A 165 -16.14 17.16 4.83
N LEU A 166 -14.98 16.51 4.79
CA LEU A 166 -13.71 17.18 4.48
C LEU A 166 -13.36 17.15 2.99
N PHE A 167 -13.70 16.08 2.29
CA PHE A 167 -13.22 15.85 0.92
C PHE A 167 -14.33 15.70 -0.13
N ASN A 168 -15.58 15.39 0.26
CA ASN A 168 -16.71 15.50 -0.64
C ASN A 168 -17.23 16.94 -0.61
N ARG A 169 -16.59 17.82 -1.39
CA ARG A 169 -17.35 18.93 -1.99
C ARG A 169 -18.17 18.31 -3.12
N GLU A 170 -19.44 18.67 -3.18
CA GLU A 170 -20.40 18.24 -4.21
C GLU A 170 -19.70 18.07 -5.56
N ILE A 171 -19.67 16.85 -6.08
CA ILE A 171 -19.63 16.68 -7.52
C ILE A 171 -21.01 17.17 -7.99
N ALA A 172 -21.14 18.48 -8.16
CA ALA A 172 -22.20 19.06 -8.94
C ALA A 172 -21.95 18.60 -10.39
N LEU A 173 -22.57 17.47 -10.75
CA LEU A 173 -22.89 17.14 -12.13
C LEU A 173 -24.13 17.92 -12.54
#